data_AF-A0A351ZZD8-F1
#
_entry.id   AF-A0A351ZZD8-F1
#
_cell.length_a   1.000
_cell.length_b   1.000
_cell.length_c   1.000
_cell.angle_alpha   90.00
_cell.angle_beta   90.00
_cell.angle_gamma   90.00
#
_symmetry.space_group_name_H-M   'P 1'
#
loop_
_entity.id
_entity.type
_entity.pdbx_description
1 polymer ?
#
loop_
_entity_poly.entity_id
_entity_poly.type
_entity_poly.pdbx_seq_one_letter_code
_entity_poly.pdbx_strand_id
1 'polypeptide(L)'
;SSTSAFPIPVFARVTFTNLTPNTTYRYNTGLATDAVLTSTGGGFNIHYNANDDSYIYAAGKSLTNAGEFSTFSTLPGQTSRSVWINLVTSTNAAFQEGGTIFWRVALGDNNGNLINRFQLSQTSVALRMGTLPTQATGVADDNSQLTEKNYVLLYDNTAGSGRPVAVALIQRSGATVSGAESFFATRQTMPSSWATFIP
;
A
#
# COMPACT_ATOMS: atom_id res chain seq x y z
N SER A 1 3.45 -20.57 17.84
CA SER A 1 2.98 -19.17 17.71
C SER A 1 3.86 -18.48 16.69
N SER A 2 3.36 -18.14 15.50
CA SER A 2 4.15 -17.41 14.51
C SER A 2 4.29 -15.94 14.91
N THR A 3 5.51 -15.40 14.88
CA THR A 3 5.81 -13.98 15.19
C THR A 3 5.68 -13.05 13.98
N SER A 4 5.31 -13.59 12.82
CA SER A 4 5.11 -12.84 11.57
C SER A 4 3.79 -12.06 11.56
N ALA A 5 3.80 -10.86 10.97
CA ALA A 5 2.61 -10.06 10.69
C ALA A 5 1.72 -10.72 9.61
N PHE A 6 0.39 -10.60 9.77
CA PHE A 6 -0.57 -11.15 8.82
C PHE A 6 -0.69 -10.30 7.54
N PRO A 7 -1.06 -10.89 6.39
CA PRO A 7 -1.19 -10.17 5.12
C PRO A 7 -2.45 -9.28 5.12
N ILE A 8 -2.32 -8.08 5.67
CA ILE A 8 -3.32 -7.03 5.57
C ILE A 8 -2.65 -5.84 4.85
N PRO A 9 -3.21 -5.36 3.72
CA PRO A 9 -2.65 -4.22 3.01
C PRO A 9 -2.62 -2.96 3.87
N VAL A 10 -1.49 -2.28 3.86
CA VAL A 10 -1.32 -0.95 4.42
C VAL A 10 -1.05 0.04 3.29
N PHE A 11 -1.56 1.26 3.41
CA PHE A 11 -1.46 2.28 2.37
C PHE A 11 -0.79 3.54 2.89
N ALA A 12 -0.05 4.22 2.02
CA ALA A 12 0.49 5.55 2.27
C ALA A 12 0.27 6.43 1.04
N ARG A 13 0.05 7.73 1.28
CA ARG A 13 -0.06 8.72 0.19
C ARG A 13 1.27 9.41 0.01
N VAL A 14 1.83 9.34 -1.19
CA VAL A 14 3.09 10.02 -1.55
C VAL A 14 2.86 10.97 -2.70
N THR A 15 3.71 12.00 -2.79
CA THR A 15 3.67 12.97 -3.88
C THR A 15 4.97 12.92 -4.65
N PHE A 16 4.87 12.64 -5.95
CA PHE A 16 5.97 12.84 -6.88
C PHE A 16 5.93 14.26 -7.42
N THR A 17 7.09 14.90 -7.49
CA THR A 17 7.31 16.24 -8.04
C THR A 17 8.29 16.17 -9.20
N ASN A 18 8.39 17.26 -9.97
CA ASN A 18 9.26 17.35 -11.15
C ASN A 18 8.91 16.30 -12.23
N LEU A 19 7.63 15.99 -12.36
CA LEU A 19 7.11 15.12 -13.39
C LEU A 19 6.98 15.87 -14.72
N THR A 20 7.07 15.13 -15.81
CA THR A 20 6.74 15.61 -17.14
C THR A 20 5.22 15.65 -17.29
N PRO A 21 4.61 16.75 -17.76
CA PRO A 21 3.18 16.79 -18.09
C PRO A 21 2.78 15.76 -19.16
N ASN A 22 1.50 15.38 -19.22
CA ASN A 22 0.96 14.44 -20.21
C ASN A 22 1.73 13.11 -20.31
N THR A 23 2.23 12.60 -19.20
CA THR A 23 3.09 11.41 -19.15
C THR A 23 2.52 10.37 -18.20
N THR A 24 2.47 9.14 -18.66
CA THR A 24 2.15 7.97 -17.83
C THR A 24 3.43 7.43 -17.21
N TYR A 25 3.34 7.13 -15.92
CA TYR A 25 4.42 6.55 -15.13
C TYR A 25 3.99 5.19 -14.57
N ARG A 26 4.99 4.35 -14.32
CA ARG A 26 4.82 3.05 -13.65
C ARG A 26 5.50 3.09 -12.29
N TYR A 27 4.94 2.45 -11.28
CA TYR A 27 5.58 2.34 -9.98
C TYR A 27 5.30 1.03 -9.28
N ASN A 28 6.21 0.60 -8.42
CA ASN A 28 5.95 -0.45 -7.44
C ASN A 28 6.57 -0.07 -6.10
N THR A 29 6.07 -0.69 -5.04
CA THR A 29 6.41 -0.34 -3.66
C THR A 29 6.98 -1.54 -2.95
N GLY A 30 7.94 -1.31 -2.07
CA GLY A 30 8.53 -2.35 -1.26
C GLY A 30 9.05 -1.78 0.05
N LEU A 31 9.82 -2.59 0.73
CA LEU A 31 10.42 -2.24 2.01
C LEU A 31 11.91 -2.54 2.04
N ALA A 32 12.59 -1.88 2.96
CA ALA A 32 13.90 -2.28 3.43
C ALA A 32 14.03 -2.09 4.94
N THR A 33 15.10 -2.68 5.49
CA THR A 33 15.55 -2.51 6.87
C THR A 33 16.85 -1.69 6.94
N ASP A 34 17.28 -1.14 5.81
CA ASP A 34 18.50 -0.35 5.64
C ASP A 34 18.21 0.88 4.76
N ALA A 35 19.21 1.75 4.62
CA ALA A 35 19.14 2.97 3.79
C ALA A 35 19.80 2.82 2.39
N VAL A 36 20.21 1.61 2.00
CA VAL A 36 20.94 1.35 0.75
C VAL A 36 19.98 1.06 -0.40
N LEU A 37 19.82 2.01 -1.31
CA LEU A 37 18.81 2.02 -2.39
C LEU A 37 19.20 1.21 -3.65
N THR A 38 19.57 -0.06 -3.49
CA THR A 38 19.87 -0.96 -4.64
C THR A 38 18.63 -1.70 -5.17
N SER A 39 17.56 -1.78 -4.38
CA SER A 39 16.33 -2.50 -4.70
C SER A 39 15.11 -1.82 -4.06
N THR A 40 13.92 -2.04 -4.65
CA THR A 40 12.64 -1.70 -4.01
C THR A 40 12.36 -2.59 -2.79
N GLY A 41 12.98 -3.78 -2.73
CA GLY A 41 13.01 -4.64 -1.55
C GLY A 41 11.81 -5.58 -1.39
N GLY A 42 11.46 -5.92 -0.14
CA GLY A 42 10.47 -6.95 0.21
C GLY A 42 9.01 -6.49 0.09
N GLY A 43 8.07 -7.37 0.46
CA GLY A 43 6.63 -7.10 0.43
C GLY A 43 5.97 -7.35 -0.92
N PHE A 44 4.66 -7.52 -0.90
CA PHE A 44 3.79 -7.65 -2.07
C PHE A 44 2.96 -6.39 -2.25
N ASN A 45 2.31 -6.24 -3.41
CA ASN A 45 1.49 -5.07 -3.69
C ASN A 45 0.10 -5.47 -4.20
N ILE A 46 -0.86 -4.60 -3.93
CA ILE A 46 -2.08 -4.46 -4.71
C ILE A 46 -1.81 -3.36 -5.74
N HIS A 47 -1.45 -3.74 -6.95
CA HIS A 47 -1.11 -2.82 -8.03
C HIS A 47 -2.36 -2.14 -8.57
N TYR A 48 -2.34 -0.82 -8.69
CA TYR A 48 -3.44 -0.02 -9.25
C TYR A 48 -3.14 0.37 -10.69
N ASN A 49 -4.07 0.13 -11.63
CA ASN A 49 -3.96 0.62 -13.00
C ASN A 49 -4.92 1.79 -13.22
N ALA A 50 -4.37 3.00 -13.39
CA ALA A 50 -5.16 4.20 -13.60
C ALA A 50 -5.87 4.26 -14.97
N ASN A 51 -5.50 3.41 -15.93
CA ASN A 51 -6.09 3.43 -17.27
C ASN A 51 -7.48 2.76 -17.30
N ASP A 52 -7.69 1.73 -16.49
CA ASP A 52 -8.93 0.94 -16.43
C ASP A 52 -9.55 0.89 -15.03
N ASP A 53 -8.97 1.65 -14.09
CA ASP A 53 -9.37 1.71 -12.69
C ASP A 53 -9.39 0.32 -12.01
N SER A 54 -8.45 -0.55 -12.35
CA SER A 54 -8.37 -1.91 -11.79
C SER A 54 -7.30 -2.07 -10.72
N TYR A 55 -7.49 -3.07 -9.84
CA TYR A 55 -6.50 -3.49 -8.87
C TYR A 55 -6.12 -4.96 -9.07
N ILE A 56 -4.83 -5.27 -8.97
CA ILE A 56 -4.29 -6.63 -9.08
C ILE A 56 -3.36 -6.90 -7.89
N TYR A 57 -3.65 -7.93 -7.10
CA TYR A 57 -2.71 -8.41 -6.09
C TYR A 57 -1.63 -9.28 -6.74
N ALA A 58 -0.35 -8.94 -6.52
CA ALA A 58 0.76 -9.73 -7.01
C ALA A 58 1.96 -9.71 -6.05
N ALA A 59 2.68 -10.83 -6.02
CA ALA A 59 3.95 -10.94 -5.31
C ALA A 59 5.11 -10.27 -6.07
N GLY A 60 5.00 -10.22 -7.40
CA GLY A 60 5.99 -9.64 -8.29
C GLY A 60 6.02 -8.11 -8.22
N LYS A 61 7.22 -7.57 -8.46
CA LYS A 61 7.51 -6.12 -8.44
C LYS A 61 8.45 -5.78 -9.60
N SER A 62 7.88 -5.72 -10.80
CA SER A 62 8.58 -5.36 -12.03
C SER A 62 7.93 -4.11 -12.62
N LEU A 63 8.72 -3.23 -13.22
CA LEU A 63 8.18 -2.09 -13.96
C LEU A 63 7.81 -2.45 -15.41
N THR A 64 8.16 -3.66 -15.86
CA THR A 64 7.96 -4.11 -17.26
C THR A 64 6.87 -5.18 -17.37
N ASN A 65 6.70 -6.02 -16.36
CA ASN A 65 5.75 -7.14 -16.40
C ASN A 65 4.35 -6.66 -16.05
N ALA A 66 3.37 -6.91 -16.94
CA ALA A 66 1.98 -6.57 -16.68
C ALA A 66 1.48 -7.23 -15.38
N GLY A 67 0.77 -6.46 -14.56
CA GLY A 67 0.29 -6.91 -13.25
C GLY A 67 1.29 -6.81 -12.10
N GLU A 68 2.53 -6.37 -12.35
CA GLU A 68 3.58 -6.22 -11.31
C GLU A 68 3.98 -4.76 -11.05
N PHE A 69 3.24 -3.81 -11.62
CA PHE A 69 3.36 -2.37 -11.37
C PHE A 69 1.99 -1.70 -11.33
N SER A 70 1.94 -0.60 -10.58
CA SER A 70 0.87 0.37 -10.62
C SER A 70 1.15 1.47 -11.65
N THR A 71 0.13 2.20 -12.10
CA THR A 71 0.25 3.29 -13.06
C THR A 71 -0.43 4.57 -12.56
N PHE A 72 0.08 5.71 -13.02
CA PHE A 72 -0.63 6.99 -12.94
C PHE A 72 -0.20 7.88 -14.11
N SER A 73 -1.02 8.86 -14.46
CA SER A 73 -0.69 9.83 -15.50
C SER A 73 -0.77 11.26 -14.98
N THR A 74 0.14 12.11 -15.47
CA THR A 74 0.02 13.56 -15.34
C THR A 74 -0.87 14.12 -16.43
N LEU A 75 -1.61 15.18 -16.10
CA LEU A 75 -2.44 15.95 -17.04
C LEU A 75 -1.62 17.08 -17.72
N PRO A 76 -2.19 17.81 -18.70
CA PRO A 76 -1.52 18.97 -19.28
C PRO A 76 -1.13 19.99 -18.20
N GLY A 77 0.12 20.44 -18.24
CA GLY A 77 0.68 21.37 -17.24
C GLY A 77 0.96 20.79 -15.85
N GLN A 78 0.62 19.51 -15.58
CA GLN A 78 0.82 18.91 -14.27
C GLN A 78 2.25 18.37 -14.11
N THR A 79 3.00 18.95 -13.17
CA THR A 79 4.38 18.53 -12.84
C THR A 79 4.50 17.84 -11.48
N SER A 80 3.37 17.60 -10.81
CA SER A 80 3.31 16.86 -9.54
C SER A 80 2.05 16.02 -9.43
N ARG A 81 2.14 14.83 -8.85
CA ARG A 81 0.99 13.92 -8.65
C ARG A 81 1.11 13.21 -7.31
N SER A 82 0.02 13.21 -6.55
CA SER A 82 -0.10 12.33 -5.38
C SER A 82 -0.71 11.00 -5.78
N VAL A 83 -0.15 9.91 -5.26
CA VAL A 83 -0.62 8.55 -5.48
C VAL A 83 -0.66 7.77 -4.18
N TRP A 84 -1.49 6.72 -4.16
CA TRP A 84 -1.50 5.75 -3.09
C TRP A 84 -0.51 4.63 -3.40
N ILE A 85 0.45 4.44 -2.51
CA ILE A 85 1.33 3.28 -2.48
C ILE A 85 0.83 2.31 -1.41
N ASN A 86 1.23 1.06 -1.50
CA ASN A 86 0.82 0.06 -0.53
C ASN A 86 1.88 -1.01 -0.29
N LEU A 87 1.75 -1.68 0.83
CA LEU A 87 2.51 -2.88 1.16
C LEU A 87 1.55 -3.94 1.69
N VAL A 88 1.76 -5.16 1.23
CA VAL A 88 1.19 -6.37 1.82
C VAL A 88 2.36 -7.21 2.33
N THR A 89 2.18 -7.81 3.52
CA THR A 89 3.25 -8.60 4.12
C THR A 89 3.62 -9.80 3.24
N SER A 90 4.91 -10.16 3.26
CA SER A 90 5.44 -11.36 2.63
C SER A 90 6.16 -12.20 3.70
N THR A 91 6.84 -13.28 3.29
CA THR A 91 7.67 -14.09 4.17
C THR A 91 8.99 -13.42 4.59
N ASN A 92 9.20 -12.15 4.23
CA ASN A 92 10.42 -11.41 4.57
C ASN A 92 10.52 -11.18 6.09
N ALA A 93 11.71 -11.38 6.66
CA ALA A 93 11.97 -11.20 8.10
C ALA A 93 11.74 -9.77 8.62
N ALA A 94 11.69 -8.76 7.74
CA ALA A 94 11.31 -7.40 8.12
C ALA A 94 9.85 -7.28 8.63
N PHE A 95 9.00 -8.29 8.36
CA PHE A 95 7.62 -8.34 8.85
C PHE A 95 7.46 -9.08 10.18
N GLN A 96 8.54 -9.28 10.95
CA GLN A 96 8.43 -9.73 12.34
C GLN A 96 7.96 -8.58 13.23
N GLU A 97 7.13 -8.88 14.23
CA GLU A 97 6.63 -7.89 15.21
C GLU A 97 7.77 -7.02 15.77
N GLY A 98 7.58 -5.69 15.75
CA GLY A 98 8.59 -4.71 16.17
C GLY A 98 9.61 -4.31 15.10
N GLY A 99 9.62 -4.98 13.94
CA GLY A 99 10.51 -4.65 12.82
C GLY A 99 10.25 -3.25 12.27
N THR A 100 11.31 -2.44 12.14
CA THR A 100 11.23 -1.13 11.50
C THR A 100 11.33 -1.27 9.98
N ILE A 101 10.36 -0.67 9.28
CA ILE A 101 10.20 -0.74 7.84
C ILE A 101 10.44 0.65 7.24
N PHE A 102 11.43 0.73 6.35
CA PHE A 102 11.61 1.86 5.44
C PHE A 102 10.83 1.59 4.16
N TRP A 103 9.87 2.44 3.85
CA TRP A 103 9.11 2.33 2.61
C TRP A 103 9.98 2.76 1.42
N ARG A 104 9.95 1.95 0.36
CA ARG A 104 10.65 2.25 -0.89
C ARG A 104 9.70 2.23 -2.06
N VAL A 105 9.94 3.11 -3.02
CA VAL A 105 9.15 3.19 -4.26
C VAL A 105 10.09 3.25 -5.44
N ALA A 106 9.92 2.37 -6.41
CA ALA A 106 10.56 2.50 -7.71
C ALA A 106 9.60 3.21 -8.66
N LEU A 107 10.10 4.25 -9.33
CA LEU A 107 9.39 4.96 -10.38
C LEU A 107 10.04 4.65 -11.72
N GLY A 108 9.23 4.32 -12.70
CA GLY A 108 9.66 4.15 -14.09
C GLY A 108 8.80 4.97 -15.05
N ASP A 109 9.32 5.10 -16.27
CA ASP A 109 8.58 5.70 -17.39
C ASP A 109 7.45 4.78 -17.88
N ASN A 110 6.73 5.21 -18.92
CA ASN A 110 5.65 4.44 -19.51
C ASN A 110 6.09 3.10 -20.12
N ASN A 111 7.39 2.88 -20.38
CA ASN A 111 7.94 1.64 -20.91
C ASN A 111 8.48 0.72 -19.80
N GLY A 112 8.56 1.21 -18.56
CA GLY A 112 9.12 0.50 -17.42
C GLY A 112 10.62 0.71 -17.23
N ASN A 113 11.24 1.65 -17.94
CA ASN A 113 12.63 2.04 -17.66
C ASN A 113 12.67 2.73 -16.29
N LEU A 114 13.56 2.28 -15.43
CA LEU A 114 13.72 2.85 -14.10
C LEU A 114 14.19 4.31 -14.20
N ILE A 115 13.41 5.22 -13.63
CA ILE A 115 13.78 6.63 -13.44
C ILE A 115 14.56 6.76 -12.14
N ASN A 116 13.99 6.31 -11.03
CA ASN A 116 14.64 6.36 -9.73
C ASN A 116 14.01 5.40 -8.71
N ARG A 117 14.74 5.15 -7.61
CA ARG A 117 14.21 4.56 -6.39
C ARG A 117 14.24 5.60 -5.28
N PHE A 118 13.14 5.68 -4.54
CA PHE A 118 12.97 6.59 -3.43
C PHE A 118 12.82 5.79 -2.14
N GLN A 119 13.33 6.34 -1.05
CA GLN A 119 13.01 5.91 0.31
C GLN A 119 12.25 7.03 1.00
N LEU A 120 11.15 6.70 1.67
CA LEU A 120 10.42 7.67 2.48
C LEU A 120 11.25 8.02 3.73
N SER A 121 11.15 9.27 4.17
CA SER A 121 11.80 9.73 5.41
C SER A 121 11.13 9.19 6.68
N GLN A 122 9.88 8.73 6.56
CA GLN A 122 9.11 8.14 7.64
C GLN A 122 9.15 6.61 7.56
N THR A 123 9.13 5.97 8.72
CA THR A 123 9.11 4.51 8.84
C THR A 123 7.75 4.03 9.35
N SER A 124 7.53 2.72 9.21
CA SER A 124 6.46 2.00 9.90
C SER A 124 7.06 0.92 10.80
N VAL A 125 6.28 0.45 11.75
CA VAL A 125 6.63 -0.70 12.60
C VAL A 125 5.70 -1.85 12.24
N ALA A 126 6.26 -3.04 12.04
CA ALA A 126 5.47 -4.24 11.82
C ALA A 126 4.74 -4.63 13.12
N LEU A 127 3.42 -4.76 13.04
CA LEU A 127 2.57 -5.18 14.15
C LEU A 127 1.96 -6.54 13.84
N ARG A 128 1.66 -7.28 14.90
CA ARG A 128 0.86 -8.50 14.84
C ARG A 128 -0.49 -8.25 15.51
N MET A 129 -1.54 -8.91 15.02
CA MET A 129 -2.83 -8.95 15.69
C MET A 129 -2.75 -9.72 17.01
N GLY A 130 -3.44 -9.25 18.05
CA GLY A 130 -3.53 -9.95 19.32
C GLY A 130 -4.10 -9.09 20.45
N THR A 131 -3.77 -9.45 21.69
CA THR A 131 -4.35 -8.85 22.90
C THR A 131 -3.33 -8.12 23.78
N LEU A 132 -2.05 -8.14 23.41
CA LEU A 132 -1.00 -7.42 24.13
C LEU A 132 -1.00 -5.94 23.75
N PRO A 133 -0.50 -5.04 24.62
CA PRO A 133 -0.40 -3.61 24.31
C PRO A 133 0.50 -3.25 23.12
N THR A 134 1.30 -4.18 22.62
CA THR A 134 2.17 -4.02 21.44
C THR A 134 1.55 -4.57 20.16
N GLN A 135 0.32 -5.08 20.25
CA GLN A 135 -0.36 -5.80 19.18
C GLN A 135 -1.55 -5.00 18.67
N ALA A 136 -1.82 -5.15 17.38
CA ALA A 136 -2.85 -4.40 16.70
C ALA A 136 -4.25 -4.97 16.94
N THR A 137 -5.24 -4.07 16.92
CA THR A 137 -6.67 -4.38 16.93
C THR A 137 -7.27 -4.17 15.54
N GLY A 138 -8.04 -5.14 15.07
CA GLY A 138 -8.73 -5.06 13.78
C GLY A 138 -9.93 -4.14 13.85
N VAL A 139 -10.08 -3.28 12.86
CA VAL A 139 -11.21 -2.36 12.71
C VAL A 139 -11.82 -2.58 11.33
N ALA A 140 -13.12 -2.77 11.26
CA ALA A 140 -13.81 -3.01 10.01
C ALA A 140 -15.25 -2.49 10.06
N ASP A 141 -15.80 -2.26 8.88
CA ASP A 141 -17.21 -2.00 8.63
C ASP A 141 -17.64 -2.83 7.42
N ASP A 142 -18.76 -3.54 7.55
CA ASP A 142 -19.27 -4.44 6.53
C ASP A 142 -20.16 -3.72 5.50
N ASN A 143 -20.69 -2.56 5.86
CA ASN A 143 -21.69 -1.84 5.06
C ASN A 143 -21.61 -0.32 5.30
N SER A 144 -20.45 0.26 5.02
CA SER A 144 -20.21 1.69 5.25
C SER A 144 -20.99 2.61 4.31
N GLN A 145 -21.59 2.06 3.24
CA GLN A 145 -22.21 2.79 2.13
C GLN A 145 -21.25 3.71 1.37
N LEU A 146 -19.94 3.60 1.61
CA LEU A 146 -18.92 4.35 0.89
C LEU A 146 -18.66 3.75 -0.49
N THR A 147 -18.29 4.61 -1.43
CA THR A 147 -17.95 4.23 -2.79
C THR A 147 -16.68 3.38 -2.82
N GLU A 148 -16.74 2.24 -3.52
CA GLU A 148 -15.63 1.31 -3.73
C GLU A 148 -14.38 2.01 -4.30
N LYS A 149 -13.20 1.43 -4.04
CA LYS A 149 -11.88 1.95 -4.51
C LYS A 149 -11.48 3.34 -3.96
N ASN A 150 -12.27 3.89 -3.04
CA ASN A 150 -11.83 5.03 -2.22
C ASN A 150 -11.13 4.54 -0.95
N TYR A 151 -10.65 5.48 -0.15
CA TYR A 151 -9.87 5.20 1.03
C TYR A 151 -10.55 5.75 2.29
N VAL A 152 -10.57 4.94 3.35
CA VAL A 152 -10.91 5.37 4.70
C VAL A 152 -9.62 5.64 5.46
N LEU A 153 -9.52 6.82 6.08
CA LEU A 153 -8.37 7.23 6.87
C LEU A 153 -8.81 7.33 8.33
N LEU A 154 -8.12 6.63 9.22
CA LEU A 154 -8.34 6.69 10.67
C LEU A 154 -7.30 7.60 11.30
N TYR A 155 -7.73 8.45 12.22
CA TYR A 155 -6.88 9.42 12.92
C TYR A 155 -7.01 9.23 14.43
N ASP A 156 -5.94 9.57 15.15
CA ASP A 156 -5.87 9.59 16.62
C ASP A 156 -6.35 10.90 17.24
N ASN A 157 -6.89 11.81 16.42
CA ASN A 157 -7.32 13.12 16.83
C ASN A 157 -8.68 13.46 16.22
N THR A 158 -9.49 14.23 16.97
CA THR A 158 -10.83 14.62 16.56
C THR A 158 -10.85 15.58 15.37
N ALA A 159 -9.74 16.24 15.07
CA ALA A 159 -9.62 17.14 13.92
C ALA A 159 -9.46 16.40 12.59
N GLY A 160 -9.21 15.07 12.60
CA GLY A 160 -9.02 14.27 11.38
C GLY A 160 -7.85 14.79 10.52
N SER A 161 -6.82 15.30 11.18
CA SER A 161 -5.71 16.00 10.52
C SER A 161 -4.36 15.36 10.81
N GLY A 162 -3.35 15.72 10.02
CA GLY A 162 -2.01 15.16 10.13
C GLY A 162 -1.89 13.79 9.46
N ARG A 163 -1.09 12.90 10.06
CA ARG A 163 -0.84 11.56 9.53
C ARG A 163 -1.90 10.60 10.05
N PRO A 164 -2.62 9.86 9.19
CA PRO A 164 -3.53 8.84 9.67
C PRO A 164 -2.77 7.71 10.37
N VAL A 165 -3.37 7.12 11.39
CA VAL A 165 -2.84 5.93 12.08
C VAL A 165 -3.04 4.66 11.25
N ALA A 166 -4.10 4.63 10.44
CA ALA A 166 -4.40 3.52 9.55
C ALA A 166 -5.15 4.02 8.30
N VAL A 167 -4.97 3.30 7.20
CA VAL A 167 -5.65 3.57 5.93
C VAL A 167 -6.20 2.26 5.39
N ALA A 168 -7.48 2.25 5.02
CA ALA A 168 -8.16 1.11 4.43
C ALA A 168 -8.59 1.45 3.00
N LEU A 169 -8.41 0.50 2.07
CA LEU A 169 -9.09 0.53 0.78
C LEU A 169 -10.51 0.02 0.98
N ILE A 170 -11.49 0.74 0.46
CA ILE A 170 -12.87 0.26 0.41
C ILE A 170 -12.92 -0.87 -0.60
N GLN A 171 -13.38 -2.03 -0.12
CA GLN A 171 -13.25 -3.34 -0.74
C GLN A 171 -14.07 -3.46 -2.03
N ARG A 172 -14.03 -4.65 -2.63
CA ARG A 172 -14.50 -4.91 -4.00
C ARG A 172 -13.68 -4.18 -5.06
N SER A 173 -12.40 -3.96 -4.76
CA SER A 173 -11.40 -3.46 -5.71
C SER A 173 -11.14 -4.40 -6.91
N GLY A 174 -11.51 -5.68 -6.78
CA GLY A 174 -11.22 -6.74 -7.74
C GLY A 174 -9.94 -7.53 -7.41
N ALA A 175 -9.12 -7.04 -6.47
CA ALA A 175 -7.94 -7.74 -5.98
C ALA A 175 -8.24 -8.57 -4.73
N THR A 176 -7.75 -9.82 -4.70
CA THR A 176 -7.84 -10.71 -3.53
C THR A 176 -6.45 -11.01 -3.00
N VAL A 177 -6.17 -10.54 -1.79
CA VAL A 177 -4.97 -10.88 -1.02
C VAL A 177 -5.09 -12.30 -0.51
N SER A 178 -4.22 -13.18 -1.02
CA SER A 178 -4.12 -14.56 -0.56
C SER A 178 -3.46 -14.64 0.82
N GLY A 179 -3.98 -15.51 1.69
CA GLY A 179 -3.46 -15.73 3.04
C GLY A 179 -3.73 -14.59 4.03
N ALA A 180 -4.59 -13.63 3.66
CA ALA A 180 -4.97 -12.53 4.54
C ALA A 180 -5.63 -13.00 5.84
N GLU A 181 -5.54 -12.17 6.88
CA GLU A 181 -6.16 -12.51 8.16
C GLU A 181 -7.68 -12.61 8.03
N SER A 182 -8.29 -13.56 8.73
CA SER A 182 -9.71 -13.95 8.55
C SER A 182 -10.68 -12.76 8.56
N PHE A 183 -10.51 -11.79 9.46
CA PHE A 183 -11.40 -10.63 9.54
C PHE A 183 -11.29 -9.71 8.30
N PHE A 184 -10.12 -9.63 7.67
CA PHE A 184 -9.96 -8.90 6.41
C PHE A 184 -10.43 -9.75 5.23
N ALA A 185 -10.06 -11.04 5.24
CA ALA A 185 -10.26 -11.97 4.13
C ALA A 185 -11.74 -12.11 3.75
N THR A 186 -12.65 -12.15 4.73
CA THR A 186 -14.08 -12.29 4.49
C THR A 186 -14.71 -11.06 3.81
N ARG A 187 -14.06 -9.89 3.89
CA ARG A 187 -14.60 -8.61 3.42
C ARG A 187 -14.10 -8.18 2.04
N GLN A 188 -13.07 -8.83 1.50
CA GLN A 188 -12.40 -8.40 0.26
C GLN A 188 -13.34 -8.26 -0.95
N THR A 189 -14.40 -9.06 -1.00
CA THR A 189 -15.38 -9.09 -2.09
C THR A 189 -16.70 -8.39 -1.76
N MET A 190 -16.87 -7.92 -0.51
CA MET A 190 -18.10 -7.28 -0.03
C MET A 190 -18.13 -5.81 -0.44
N PRO A 191 -19.21 -5.34 -1.11
CA PRO A 191 -19.33 -3.96 -1.55
C PRO A 191 -19.37 -3.01 -0.35
N SER A 192 -18.75 -1.83 -0.50
CA SER A 192 -18.65 -0.79 0.54
C SER A 192 -17.97 -1.19 1.86
N SER A 193 -17.60 -2.46 2.05
CA SER A 193 -16.90 -2.87 3.26
C SER A 193 -15.47 -2.32 3.27
N TRP A 194 -14.89 -2.17 4.45
CA TRP A 194 -13.47 -1.87 4.61
C TRP A 194 -12.96 -2.54 5.87
N ALA A 195 -11.66 -2.84 5.89
CA ALA A 195 -11.00 -3.43 7.04
C ALA A 195 -9.55 -2.96 7.10
N THR A 196 -9.09 -2.62 8.29
CA THR A 196 -7.72 -2.25 8.60
C THR A 196 -7.41 -2.63 10.06
N PHE A 197 -6.28 -2.18 10.59
CA PHE A 197 -5.93 -2.39 11.98
C PHE A 197 -5.30 -1.12 12.55
N ILE A 198 -5.48 -0.92 13.85
CA ILE A 198 -4.85 0.16 14.61
C ILE A 198 -3.87 -0.44 15.63
N PRO A 199 -2.76 0.26 15.95
CA PRO A 199 -1.85 -0.13 17.03
C PRO A 199 -2.53 -0.19 18.40
#